data_AF-A0A7W4VNN7-F1
#
_entry.id   AF-A0A7W4VNN7-F1
#
_cell.length_a   1.000
_cell.length_b   1.000
_cell.length_c   1.000
_cell.angle_alpha   90.00
_cell.angle_beta   90.00
_cell.angle_gamma   90.00
#
_symmetry.space_group_name_H-M   'P 1'
#
loop_
_entity.id
_entity.type
_entity.pdbx_description
1 polymer ?
#
loop_
_entity_poly.entity_id
_entity_poly.type
_entity_poly.pdbx_seq_one_letter_code
_entity_poly.pdbx_strand_id
1 'polypeptide(L)'
;MAESPNMSGLDGTQSVSALGLRWAALRGMLNSPLIMVEEQRPLRDELLRELSTIEQDFSDLPSRNTMEVSAKLDIAKSALRERIQNGETWLVDLIDSIQADLHSLHAKAPTAATPSTSRSPANLSRPQQQRSDETANVSSTPETATSSAA
;
A
#
# COMPACT_ATOMS: atom_id res chain seq x y z
N MET A 1 4.79 6.12 -35.00
CA MET A 1 4.51 4.78 -34.42
C MET A 1 4.74 4.93 -32.93
N ALA A 2 3.66 4.95 -32.14
CA ALA A 2 3.77 5.11 -30.69
C ALA A 2 4.10 3.74 -30.09
N GLU A 3 5.31 3.62 -29.57
CA GLU A 3 5.81 2.42 -28.92
C GLU A 3 4.97 2.16 -27.66
N SER A 4 4.25 1.03 -27.64
CA SER A 4 3.46 0.60 -26.49
C SER A 4 4.40 0.38 -25.31
N PRO A 5 4.21 1.04 -24.15
CA PRO A 5 5.08 0.82 -23.01
C PRO A 5 4.90 -0.63 -22.56
N ASN A 6 5.96 -1.42 -22.72
CA ASN A 6 6.03 -2.81 -22.35
C ASN A 6 5.85 -2.93 -20.82
N MET A 7 4.64 -3.26 -20.38
CA MET A 7 4.25 -3.46 -18.97
C MET A 7 4.90 -4.71 -18.34
N SER A 8 5.66 -5.50 -19.12
CA SER A 8 6.30 -6.77 -18.71
C SER A 8 7.50 -6.63 -17.75
N GLY A 9 7.68 -5.47 -17.12
CA GLY A 9 8.82 -5.18 -16.23
C GLY A 9 8.50 -5.24 -14.72
N LEU A 10 7.25 -5.54 -14.34
CA LEU A 10 6.78 -5.50 -12.95
C LEU A 10 6.77 -6.88 -12.24
N ASP A 11 7.24 -7.94 -12.90
CA ASP A 11 7.30 -9.31 -12.37
C ASP A 11 8.29 -9.51 -11.20
N GLY A 12 9.08 -8.48 -10.87
CA GLY A 12 10.00 -8.50 -9.74
C GLY A 12 9.28 -8.24 -8.41
N THR A 13 8.73 -9.30 -7.82
CA THR A 13 8.03 -9.35 -6.52
C THR A 13 6.59 -8.81 -6.52
N GLN A 14 5.65 -9.65 -6.95
CA GLN A 14 4.23 -9.44 -6.65
C GLN A 14 4.05 -9.36 -5.12
N SER A 15 3.68 -8.19 -4.63
CA SER A 15 3.31 -7.93 -3.23
C SER A 15 1.82 -7.61 -3.17
N VAL A 16 1.20 -7.86 -2.01
CA VAL A 16 -0.23 -7.54 -1.80
C VAL A 16 -0.52 -6.07 -2.13
N SER A 17 0.40 -5.16 -1.77
CA SER A 17 0.27 -3.73 -2.08
C SER A 17 0.35 -3.43 -3.57
N ALA A 18 1.29 -4.05 -4.30
CA ALA A 18 1.41 -3.88 -5.75
C ALA A 18 0.17 -4.43 -6.47
N LEU A 19 -0.34 -5.57 -6.01
CA LEU A 19 -1.56 -6.18 -6.52
C LEU A 19 -2.79 -5.30 -6.23
N GLY A 20 -2.87 -4.72 -5.03
CA GLY A 20 -3.86 -3.70 -4.62
C GLY A 20 -3.91 -2.52 -5.56
N LEU A 21 -2.75 -1.96 -5.89
CA LEU A 21 -2.66 -0.82 -6.81
C LEU A 21 -3.15 -1.18 -8.22
N ARG A 22 -2.74 -2.35 -8.73
CA ARG A 22 -3.19 -2.83 -10.05
C ARG A 22 -4.70 -3.06 -10.07
N TRP A 23 -5.24 -3.71 -9.04
CA TRP A 23 -6.68 -3.92 -8.89
C TRP A 23 -7.47 -2.61 -8.89
N ALA A 24 -7.03 -1.63 -8.11
CA ALA A 24 -7.67 -0.32 -8.04
C ALA A 24 -7.62 0.42 -9.40
N ALA A 25 -6.48 0.34 -10.10
CA ALA A 25 -6.34 0.91 -11.44
C ALA A 25 -7.31 0.26 -12.44
N LEU A 26 -7.38 -1.09 -12.47
CA LEU A 26 -8.30 -1.81 -13.35
C LEU A 26 -9.77 -1.50 -13.04
N ARG A 27 -10.18 -1.47 -11.77
CA ARG A 27 -11.53 -1.07 -11.37
C ARG A 27 -11.84 0.37 -11.80
N GLY A 28 -10.87 1.29 -11.66
CA GLY A 28 -11.00 2.66 -12.14
C GLY A 28 -11.17 2.75 -13.66
N MET A 29 -10.40 1.96 -14.42
CA MET A 29 -10.55 1.86 -15.88
C MET A 29 -11.90 1.26 -16.26
N LEU A 30 -12.35 0.20 -15.57
CA LEU A 30 -13.64 -0.46 -15.81
C LEU A 30 -14.85 0.45 -15.55
N ASN A 31 -14.71 1.38 -14.62
CA ASN A 31 -15.71 2.39 -14.31
C ASN A 31 -15.59 3.67 -15.17
N SER A 32 -14.64 3.71 -16.12
CA SER A 32 -14.45 4.87 -16.99
C SER A 32 -15.53 4.94 -18.08
N PRO A 33 -16.19 6.09 -18.29
CA PRO A 33 -17.15 6.27 -19.38
C PRO A 33 -16.56 6.02 -20.77
N LEU A 34 -15.24 6.20 -20.92
CA LEU A 34 -14.54 6.06 -22.21
C LEU A 34 -14.57 4.63 -22.75
N ILE A 35 -14.71 3.63 -21.88
CA ILE A 35 -14.70 2.21 -22.26
C ILE A 35 -16.10 1.58 -22.26
N MET A 36 -17.15 2.37 -21.98
CA MET A 36 -18.53 1.89 -21.96
C MET A 36 -19.18 1.88 -23.36
N VAL A 37 -18.51 2.46 -24.35
CA VAL A 37 -18.98 2.43 -25.75
C VAL A 37 -18.78 1.05 -26.36
N GLU A 38 -19.69 0.64 -27.24
CA GLU A 38 -19.72 -0.71 -27.83
C GLU A 38 -18.42 -1.10 -28.54
N GLU A 39 -17.74 -0.13 -29.16
CA GLU A 39 -16.46 -0.32 -29.84
C GLU A 39 -15.33 -0.79 -28.89
N GLN A 40 -15.43 -0.43 -27.60
CA GLN A 40 -14.44 -0.79 -26.57
C GLN A 40 -14.79 -2.10 -25.83
N ARG A 41 -15.83 -2.83 -26.27
CA ARG A 41 -16.21 -4.12 -25.67
C ARG A 41 -15.04 -5.11 -25.57
N PRO A 42 -14.18 -5.31 -26.59
CA PRO A 42 -13.05 -6.24 -26.48
C PRO A 42 -12.04 -5.83 -25.41
N LEU A 43 -11.76 -4.53 -25.26
CA LEU A 43 -10.89 -4.02 -24.22
C LEU A 43 -11.50 -4.25 -22.83
N ARG A 44 -12.81 -4.03 -22.69
CA ARG A 44 -13.51 -4.27 -21.43
C ARG A 44 -13.43 -5.74 -21.03
N ASP A 45 -13.61 -6.66 -21.97
CA ASP A 45 -13.52 -8.11 -21.72
C ASP A 45 -12.10 -8.49 -21.25
N GLU A 46 -11.08 -7.90 -21.87
CA GLU A 46 -9.69 -8.10 -21.46
C GLU A 46 -9.40 -7.55 -20.06
N LEU A 47 -9.90 -6.35 -19.74
CA LEU A 47 -9.77 -5.78 -18.39
C LEU A 47 -10.48 -6.63 -17.33
N LEU A 48 -11.62 -7.25 -17.66
CA LEU A 48 -12.32 -8.19 -16.78
C LEU A 48 -11.52 -9.49 -16.57
N ARG A 49 -10.88 -10.00 -17.62
CA ARG A 49 -9.99 -11.18 -17.56
C ARG A 49 -8.76 -10.93 -16.69
N GLU A 50 -8.13 -9.76 -16.85
CA GLU A 50 -7.01 -9.34 -16.02
C GLU A 50 -7.45 -9.14 -14.56
N LEU A 51 -8.62 -8.54 -14.35
CA LEU A 51 -9.19 -8.36 -13.02
C LEU A 51 -9.43 -9.71 -12.33
N SER A 52 -10.02 -10.70 -13.02
CA SER A 52 -10.22 -12.04 -12.45
C SER A 52 -8.92 -12.74 -12.10
N THR A 53 -7.87 -12.51 -12.90
CA THR A 53 -6.52 -13.07 -12.62
C THR A 53 -5.96 -12.48 -11.33
N ILE A 54 -6.03 -11.16 -11.19
CA ILE A 54 -5.59 -10.45 -9.99
C ILE A 54 -6.40 -10.86 -8.74
N GLU A 55 -7.70 -11.04 -8.88
CA GLU A 55 -8.58 -11.50 -7.80
C GLU A 55 -8.14 -12.88 -7.27
N GLN A 56 -7.76 -13.80 -8.16
CA GLN A 56 -7.17 -15.08 -7.76
C GLN A 56 -5.80 -14.90 -7.07
N ASP A 57 -4.91 -14.07 -7.64
CA ASP A 57 -3.57 -13.84 -7.10
C ASP A 57 -3.60 -13.33 -5.64
N PHE A 58 -4.65 -12.60 -5.23
CA PHE A 58 -4.80 -12.14 -3.84
C PHE A 58 -4.97 -13.31 -2.86
N SER A 59 -5.66 -14.37 -3.27
CA SER A 59 -5.86 -15.55 -2.43
C SER A 59 -4.58 -16.37 -2.30
N ASP A 60 -3.79 -16.45 -3.37
CA ASP A 60 -2.56 -17.26 -3.42
C ASP A 60 -1.37 -16.57 -2.73
N LEU A 61 -1.32 -15.24 -2.73
CA LEU A 61 -0.18 -14.51 -2.20
C LEU A 61 -0.28 -14.32 -0.68
N PRO A 62 0.62 -14.88 0.15
CA PRO A 62 0.55 -14.73 1.61
C PRO A 62 0.90 -13.31 2.06
N SER A 63 0.23 -12.84 3.11
CA SER A 63 0.52 -11.54 3.72
C SER A 63 1.70 -11.63 4.68
N ARG A 64 2.63 -10.67 4.59
CA ARG A 64 3.86 -10.63 5.39
C ARG A 64 3.72 -9.83 6.68
N ASN A 65 2.69 -8.99 6.78
CA ASN A 65 2.45 -8.08 7.89
C ASN A 65 0.95 -7.74 8.00
N THR A 66 0.55 -7.13 9.12
CA THR A 66 -0.84 -6.74 9.39
C THR A 66 -1.39 -5.69 8.40
N MET A 67 -0.53 -4.88 7.80
CA MET A 67 -0.95 -3.89 6.80
C MET A 67 -1.39 -4.57 5.50
N GLU A 68 -0.67 -5.60 5.05
CA GLU A 68 -1.05 -6.41 3.88
C GLU A 68 -2.35 -7.18 4.13
N VAL A 69 -2.54 -7.72 5.34
CA VAL A 69 -3.83 -8.34 5.73
C VAL A 69 -4.97 -7.32 5.67
N SER A 70 -4.75 -6.11 6.19
CA SER A 70 -5.73 -5.02 6.10
C SER A 70 -6.06 -4.66 4.65
N ALA A 71 -5.06 -4.64 3.77
CA ALA A 71 -5.26 -4.38 2.35
C ALA A 71 -6.13 -5.47 1.70
N LYS A 72 -5.84 -6.76 1.93
CA LYS A 72 -6.71 -7.86 1.46
C LYS A 72 -8.15 -7.73 1.95
N LEU A 73 -8.34 -7.37 3.23
CA LEU A 73 -9.67 -7.14 3.80
C LEU A 73 -10.40 -5.99 3.11
N ASP A 74 -9.71 -4.90 2.78
CA ASP A 74 -10.33 -3.76 2.10
C ASP A 74 -10.72 -4.09 0.65
N ILE A 75 -9.94 -4.93 -0.03
CA ILE A 75 -10.29 -5.49 -1.35
C ILE A 75 -11.55 -6.38 -1.22
N ALA A 76 -11.58 -7.31 -0.27
CA ALA A 76 -12.73 -8.17 -0.01
C ALA A 76 -14.01 -7.36 0.26
N LYS A 77 -13.92 -6.32 1.11
CA LYS A 77 -15.06 -5.42 1.39
C LYS A 77 -15.52 -4.68 0.14
N SER A 78 -14.58 -4.19 -0.66
CA SER A 78 -14.89 -3.41 -1.87
C SER A 78 -15.58 -4.29 -2.91
N ALA A 79 -15.09 -5.51 -3.11
CA ALA A 79 -15.71 -6.50 -3.98
C ALA A 79 -17.15 -6.82 -3.55
N LEU A 80 -17.39 -7.04 -2.24
CA LEU A 80 -18.73 -7.31 -1.73
C LEU A 80 -19.70 -6.14 -1.94
N ARG A 81 -19.24 -4.89 -1.75
CA ARG A 81 -20.06 -3.68 -1.95
C ARG A 81 -20.49 -3.50 -3.40
N GLU A 82 -19.60 -3.81 -4.33
CA GLU A 82 -19.89 -3.69 -5.77
C GLU A 82 -20.81 -4.80 -6.30
N ARG A 83 -21.31 -5.69 -5.42
CA ARG A 83 -22.16 -6.85 -5.74
C ARG A 83 -21.52 -7.65 -6.86
N ILE A 84 -20.47 -8.40 -6.52
CA ILE A 84 -19.77 -9.32 -7.43
C ILE A 84 -20.80 -10.08 -8.27
N GLN A 85 -20.89 -9.77 -9.56
CA GLN A 85 -21.89 -10.41 -10.42
C GLN A 85 -21.44 -11.84 -10.78
N ASN A 86 -20.14 -12.12 -10.70
CA ASN A 86 -19.52 -13.40 -11.03
C ASN A 86 -18.19 -13.52 -10.25
N GLY A 87 -18.08 -14.41 -9.25
CA GLY A 87 -16.81 -14.63 -8.53
C GLY A 87 -16.89 -14.81 -7.01
N GLU A 88 -17.90 -15.51 -6.48
CA GLU A 88 -17.93 -15.78 -5.02
C GLU A 88 -16.79 -16.69 -4.54
N THR A 89 -16.27 -17.57 -5.41
CA THR A 89 -15.29 -18.60 -5.01
C THR A 89 -13.95 -18.00 -4.62
N TRP A 90 -13.41 -17.07 -5.39
CA TRP A 90 -12.12 -16.44 -5.07
C TRP A 90 -12.20 -15.62 -3.78
N LEU A 91 -13.37 -15.06 -3.46
CA LEU A 91 -13.58 -14.31 -2.23
C LEU A 91 -13.55 -15.24 -1.01
N VAL A 92 -14.10 -16.44 -1.12
CA VAL A 92 -13.98 -17.48 -0.09
C VAL A 92 -12.51 -17.86 0.08
N ASP A 93 -11.80 -18.14 -1.01
CA ASP A 93 -10.37 -18.48 -0.98
C ASP A 93 -9.52 -17.34 -0.39
N LEU A 94 -9.88 -16.08 -0.69
CA LEU A 94 -9.24 -14.91 -0.11
C LEU A 94 -9.48 -14.82 1.41
N ILE A 95 -10.70 -15.12 1.87
CA ILE A 95 -11.01 -15.11 3.31
C ILE A 95 -10.21 -16.21 4.01
N ASP A 96 -10.12 -17.41 3.44
CA ASP A 96 -9.32 -18.50 3.98
C ASP A 96 -7.82 -18.15 4.01
N SER A 97 -7.33 -17.49 2.96
CA SER A 97 -5.98 -16.94 2.88
C SER A 97 -5.71 -15.91 3.98
N ILE A 98 -6.64 -14.98 4.22
CA ILE A 98 -6.55 -14.00 5.31
C ILE A 98 -6.51 -14.69 6.68
N GLN A 99 -7.32 -15.74 6.89
CA GLN A 99 -7.31 -16.50 8.14
C GLN A 99 -5.94 -17.17 8.35
N ALA A 100 -5.39 -17.81 7.31
CA ALA A 100 -4.07 -18.43 7.36
C ALA A 100 -2.97 -17.39 7.65
N ASP A 101 -3.03 -16.22 7.02
CA ASP A 101 -2.12 -15.10 7.26
C ASP A 101 -2.16 -14.64 8.73
N LEU A 102 -3.36 -14.49 9.31
CA LEU A 102 -3.51 -14.13 10.72
C LEU A 102 -2.94 -15.19 11.65
N HIS A 103 -3.19 -16.48 11.40
CA HIS A 103 -2.59 -17.56 12.19
C HIS A 103 -1.06 -17.54 12.13
N SER A 104 -0.49 -17.32 10.95
CA SER A 104 0.96 -17.21 10.75
C SER A 104 1.57 -16.03 11.50
N LEU A 105 0.93 -14.84 11.44
CA LEU A 105 1.38 -13.65 12.15
C LEU A 105 1.33 -13.82 13.67
N HIS A 106 0.29 -14.47 14.20
CA HIS A 106 0.18 -14.77 15.63
C HIS A 106 1.18 -15.84 16.08
N ALA A 107 1.46 -16.86 15.26
CA ALA A 107 2.45 -17.88 15.57
C ALA A 107 3.89 -17.32 15.58
N LYS A 108 4.15 -16.27 14.79
CA LYS A 108 5.44 -15.58 14.73
C LYS A 108 5.59 -14.46 15.76
N ALA A 109 4.49 -14.07 16.42
CA ALA A 109 4.58 -13.17 17.56
C ALA A 109 5.41 -13.88 18.65
N PRO A 110 6.50 -13.26 19.14
CA PRO A 110 7.29 -13.87 20.18
C PRO A 110 6.40 -14.01 21.41
N THR A 111 6.01 -15.23 21.74
CA THR A 111 5.69 -15.61 23.12
C THR A 111 6.82 -15.03 23.97
N ALA A 112 6.46 -14.10 24.86
CA ALA A 112 7.38 -13.46 25.79
C ALA A 112 8.13 -14.53 26.60
N ALA A 113 9.26 -14.99 26.06
CA ALA A 113 10.19 -15.85 26.75
C ALA A 113 11.06 -14.94 27.62
N THR A 114 10.61 -14.77 28.86
CA THR A 114 11.40 -14.52 30.08
C THR A 114 12.31 -13.28 30.15
N PRO A 115 12.22 -12.48 31.24
CA PRO A 115 13.11 -11.33 31.44
C PRO A 115 14.50 -11.82 31.90
N SER A 116 15.40 -12.11 30.95
CA SER A 116 16.82 -12.24 31.28
C SER A 116 17.47 -10.86 31.29
N THR A 117 17.50 -10.26 32.48
CA THR A 117 18.60 -9.47 33.04
C THR A 117 19.40 -8.57 32.09
N SER A 118 19.14 -7.27 32.22
CA SER A 118 20.14 -6.21 32.37
C SER A 118 21.35 -6.26 31.42
N ARG A 119 21.22 -5.63 30.25
CA ARG A 119 22.37 -4.96 29.63
C ARG A 119 22.14 -3.45 29.71
N SER A 120 22.82 -2.85 30.67
CA SER A 120 22.88 -1.41 30.94
C SER A 120 23.24 -0.60 29.69
N PRO A 121 22.68 0.60 29.49
CA PRO A 121 23.11 1.51 28.44
C PRO A 121 24.48 2.08 28.83
N ALA A 122 25.54 1.51 28.28
CA ALA A 122 26.90 2.02 28.46
C ALA A 122 27.10 3.31 27.66
N ASN A 123 27.10 4.43 28.38
CA ASN A 123 27.90 5.64 28.15
C ASN A 123 28.04 6.15 26.69
N LEU A 124 27.16 7.07 26.30
CA LEU A 124 27.53 8.15 25.36
C LEU A 124 27.87 9.40 26.18
N SER A 125 29.05 9.37 26.80
CA SER A 125 29.63 10.54 27.45
C SER A 125 30.15 11.50 26.38
N ARG A 126 29.41 12.60 26.28
CA ARG A 126 29.66 13.84 25.55
C ARG A 126 31.08 14.40 25.76
N PRO A 127 31.84 14.73 24.70
CA PRO A 127 32.85 15.77 24.75
C PRO A 127 32.20 17.11 24.35
N GLN A 128 32.08 17.96 25.36
CA GLN A 128 31.73 19.36 25.29
C GLN A 128 32.83 20.12 24.55
N GLN A 129 32.64 20.47 23.29
CA GLN A 129 33.44 21.53 22.65
C GLN A 129 32.77 22.88 22.91
N GLN A 130 33.33 23.54 23.91
CA GLN A 130 33.14 24.93 24.30
C GLN A 130 33.37 25.87 23.11
N ARG A 131 32.34 26.62 22.72
CA ARG A 131 32.51 27.92 22.05
C ARG A 131 31.67 28.93 22.83
N SER A 132 32.36 29.72 23.65
CA SER A 132 31.80 30.80 24.44
C SER A 132 31.30 31.94 23.55
N ASP A 133 30.15 32.47 23.97
CA ASP A 133 29.64 33.85 23.92
C ASP A 133 29.61 34.63 22.61
N GLU A 134 28.41 34.97 22.14
CA GLU A 134 27.90 36.35 22.25
C GLU A 134 26.35 36.38 22.12
N THR A 135 25.70 36.45 23.29
CA THR A 135 24.64 37.40 23.69
C THR A 135 23.47 37.75 22.75
N ALA A 136 22.28 37.40 23.26
CA ALA A 136 20.96 38.08 23.21
C ALA A 136 20.36 38.37 21.83
N ASN A 137 19.35 37.62 21.38
CA ASN A 137 17.95 37.65 21.85
C ASN A 137 17.25 39.01 21.65
N VAL A 138 16.02 38.89 21.11
CA VAL A 138 14.95 39.90 20.99
C VAL A 138 15.08 40.83 19.79
N SER A 139 14.26 40.62 18.74
CA SER A 139 13.01 41.37 18.57
C SER A 139 12.41 41.22 17.16
N SER A 140 11.06 41.21 17.12
CA SER A 140 10.16 41.70 16.05
C SER A 140 10.16 41.07 14.63
N THR A 141 9.11 40.30 14.36
CA THR A 141 8.35 40.30 13.09
C THR A 141 7.67 41.65 12.84
N PRO A 142 7.16 41.97 11.64
CA PRO A 142 7.88 42.18 10.38
C PRO A 142 7.48 43.54 9.74
N GLU A 143 8.42 44.39 9.38
CA GLU A 143 8.11 45.55 8.52
C GLU A 143 9.18 45.68 7.45
N THR A 144 8.78 45.68 6.18
CA THR A 144 8.87 46.85 5.28
C THR A 144 8.50 46.42 3.86
N ALA A 145 7.72 47.30 3.24
CA ALA A 145 7.04 47.20 1.96
C ALA A 145 7.93 47.20 0.70
N THR A 146 7.23 47.10 -0.44
CA THR A 146 7.57 47.49 -1.83
C THR A 146 8.24 46.39 -2.67
N SER A 147 7.83 46.07 -3.91
CA SER A 147 7.19 46.91 -4.92
C SER A 147 6.49 46.14 -6.05
N SER A 148 5.38 46.73 -6.53
CA SER A 148 4.91 46.89 -7.92
C SER A 148 4.51 45.69 -8.81
N ALA A 149 3.23 45.64 -9.18
CA ALA A 149 2.74 45.88 -10.56
C ALA A 149 1.21 45.65 -10.69
N ALA A 150 0.44 46.74 -10.83
CA ALA A 150 -0.77 46.89 -11.66
C ALA A 150 -1.29 48.33 -11.54
#